data_AF-A0A520QX48-F1
#
_entry.id   AF-A0A520QX48-F1
#
_cell.length_a   1.000
_cell.length_b   1.000
_cell.length_c   1.000
_cell.angle_alpha   90.00
_cell.angle_beta   90.00
_cell.angle_gamma   90.00
#
_symmetry.space_group_name_H-M   'P 1'
#
loop_
_entity.id
_entity.type
_entity.pdbx_description
1 polymer ?
#
loop_
_entity_poly.entity_id
_entity_poly.type
_entity_poly.pdbx_seq_one_letter_code
_entity_poly.pdbx_strand_id
1 'polypeptide(L)'
;GERSARRPAALAAARDHLSRRLWEIGLEPRLDTYAWEGARYDNVLAGPRDGGVLIGAHYDSAPGSPGGNDDASGVAVVLALAARSRGASGPARYALFVNEEPPRFRTAGMGSRVLAARLAREGRLPDAMIALDSLGHYSAEEGTQRYATFAQSLAFGTRGDYVAFVGDDASEALLRRSVGAFRAVARIPSEGAVLSRRTQGAGWSDHESFWLQGVPAILVTDTAAFRDARYHTPRDDGSQIDYVALARVVDGLEAVVRSLSE
;
A
#
# COMPACT_ATOMS: atom_id res chain seq x y z
N GLY A 1 7.33 -7.09 -15.37
CA GLY A 1 6.78 -8.40 -15.77
C GLY A 1 6.18 -9.07 -14.56
N GLU A 2 5.37 -10.12 -14.76
CA GLU A 2 4.62 -10.79 -13.69
C GLU A 2 5.50 -11.27 -12.52
N ARG A 3 5.06 -10.98 -11.30
CA ARG A 3 5.70 -11.32 -10.02
C ARG A 3 4.71 -12.08 -9.14
N SER A 4 4.08 -13.13 -9.68
CA SER A 4 3.10 -13.92 -8.92
C SER A 4 3.72 -15.20 -8.34
N ALA A 5 3.01 -15.88 -7.43
CA ALA A 5 3.38 -17.20 -6.95
C ALA A 5 3.47 -18.27 -8.07
N ARG A 6 2.87 -18.05 -9.26
CA ARG A 6 3.03 -18.91 -10.44
C ARG A 6 4.38 -18.72 -11.14
N ARG A 7 5.09 -17.64 -10.82
CA ARG A 7 6.40 -17.26 -11.36
C ARG A 7 7.41 -17.10 -10.22
N PRO A 8 7.71 -18.17 -9.45
CA PRO A 8 8.51 -18.07 -8.22
C PRO A 8 9.90 -17.44 -8.44
N ALA A 9 10.53 -17.68 -9.59
CA ALA A 9 11.80 -17.05 -9.92
C ALA A 9 11.69 -15.53 -10.13
N ALA A 10 10.60 -15.04 -10.72
CA ALA A 10 10.36 -13.61 -10.91
C ALA A 10 9.98 -12.93 -9.60
N LEU A 11 9.18 -13.59 -8.76
CA LEU A 11 8.85 -13.12 -7.41
C LEU A 11 10.11 -13.01 -6.54
N ALA A 12 10.99 -14.02 -6.57
CA ALA A 12 12.27 -13.98 -5.86
C ALA A 12 13.21 -12.88 -6.40
N ALA A 13 13.27 -12.70 -7.73
CA ALA A 13 14.05 -11.63 -8.34
C ALA A 13 13.54 -10.23 -7.92
N ALA A 14 12.22 -10.06 -7.75
CA ALA A 14 11.64 -8.84 -7.23
C ALA A 14 12.05 -8.59 -5.77
N ARG A 15 11.93 -9.59 -4.89
CA ARG A 15 12.43 -9.52 -3.51
C ARG A 15 13.90 -9.09 -3.44
N ASP A 16 14.74 -9.71 -4.27
CA ASP A 16 16.19 -9.44 -4.29
C ASP A 16 16.50 -8.03 -4.81
N HIS A 17 15.78 -7.59 -5.84
CA HIS A 17 15.86 -6.23 -6.34
C HIS A 17 15.49 -5.23 -5.25
N LEU A 18 14.35 -5.41 -4.59
CA LEU A 18 13.84 -4.48 -3.57
C LEU A 18 14.75 -4.44 -2.33
N SER A 19 15.27 -5.59 -1.91
CA SER A 19 16.28 -5.67 -0.85
C SER A 19 17.53 -4.85 -1.21
N ARG A 20 18.02 -4.97 -2.45
CA ARG A 20 19.15 -4.18 -2.95
C ARG A 20 18.82 -2.68 -2.99
N ARG A 21 17.63 -2.30 -3.44
CA ARG A 21 17.20 -0.88 -3.48
C ARG A 21 17.17 -0.26 -2.10
N LEU A 22 16.65 -0.96 -1.09
CA LEU A 22 16.66 -0.52 0.30
C LEU A 22 18.09 -0.33 0.82
N TRP A 23 18.98 -1.28 0.53
CA TRP A 23 20.40 -1.18 0.88
C TRP A 23 21.08 0.03 0.21
N GLU A 24 20.84 0.25 -1.08
CA GLU A 24 21.38 1.39 -1.86
C GLU A 24 20.95 2.75 -1.29
N ILE A 25 19.74 2.85 -0.72
CA ILE A 25 19.27 4.06 -0.03
C ILE A 25 19.70 4.11 1.45
N GLY A 26 20.54 3.19 1.90
CA GLY A 26 21.14 3.19 3.24
C GLY A 26 20.23 2.64 4.34
N LEU A 27 19.21 1.85 4.00
CA LEU A 27 18.40 1.11 4.96
C LEU A 27 18.73 -0.38 4.88
N GLU A 28 19.07 -0.98 6.01
CA GLU A 28 19.33 -2.42 6.07
C GLU A 28 18.04 -3.21 5.80
N PRO A 29 17.96 -3.96 4.68
CA PRO A 29 16.81 -4.79 4.37
C PRO A 29 16.83 -6.03 5.27
N ARG A 30 15.65 -6.47 5.71
CA ARG A 30 15.48 -7.68 6.50
C ARG A 30 14.39 -8.52 5.89
N LEU A 31 14.70 -9.78 5.59
CA LEU A 31 13.70 -10.72 5.12
C LEU A 31 12.91 -11.26 6.31
N ASP A 32 11.60 -11.13 6.22
CA ASP A 32 10.65 -11.87 7.02
C ASP A 32 10.22 -13.10 6.26
N THR A 33 10.99 -14.18 6.42
CA THR A 33 10.68 -15.44 5.76
C THR A 33 9.64 -16.25 6.53
N TYR A 34 8.66 -16.78 5.80
CA TYR A 34 7.71 -17.77 6.31
C TYR A 34 7.49 -18.90 5.31
N ALA A 35 6.96 -20.03 5.80
CA ALA A 35 6.58 -21.16 4.97
C ALA A 35 5.06 -21.25 4.90
N TRP A 36 4.53 -21.54 3.71
CA TRP A 36 3.11 -21.76 3.48
C TRP A 36 2.92 -22.75 2.34
N GLU A 37 2.12 -23.80 2.55
CA GLU A 37 1.86 -24.88 1.58
C GLU A 37 3.14 -25.45 0.92
N GLY A 38 4.19 -25.66 1.73
CA GLY A 38 5.45 -26.26 1.26
C GLY A 38 6.38 -25.32 0.48
N ALA A 39 6.01 -24.05 0.28
CA ALA A 39 6.86 -23.02 -0.31
C ALA A 39 7.32 -21.99 0.75
N ARG A 40 8.45 -21.33 0.48
CA ARG A 40 8.96 -20.22 1.30
C ARG A 40 8.72 -18.89 0.59
N TYR A 41 8.32 -17.89 1.37
CA TYR A 41 8.03 -16.53 0.92
C TYR A 41 8.65 -15.52 1.88
N ASP A 42 8.93 -14.32 1.38
CA ASP A 42 9.61 -13.29 2.15
C ASP A 42 8.87 -11.96 2.05
N ASN A 43 8.43 -11.38 3.17
CA ASN A 43 8.23 -9.93 3.18
C ASN A 43 9.62 -9.26 3.27
N VAL A 44 9.78 -8.08 2.68
CA VAL A 44 11.01 -7.28 2.81
C VAL A 44 10.76 -6.10 3.74
N LEU A 45 11.47 -6.05 4.86
CA LEU A 45 11.30 -5.04 5.91
C LEU A 45 12.51 -4.10 5.96
N ALA A 46 12.28 -2.84 6.33
CA ALA A 46 13.34 -1.87 6.60
C ALA A 46 12.92 -0.86 7.69
N GLY A 47 13.88 -0.10 8.21
CA GLY A 47 13.65 0.88 9.28
C GLY A 47 13.69 0.27 10.68
N PRO A 48 13.13 0.93 11.71
CA PRO A 48 13.07 0.43 13.08
C PRO A 48 12.31 -0.89 13.21
N ARG A 49 12.57 -1.60 14.32
CA ARG A 49 11.91 -2.87 14.64
C ARG A 49 10.60 -2.70 15.39
N ASP A 50 10.49 -1.62 16.17
CA ASP A 50 9.46 -1.37 17.19
C ASP A 50 9.06 0.12 17.20
N GLY A 51 7.90 0.45 17.80
CA GLY A 51 7.25 1.77 17.74
C GLY A 51 6.91 2.30 16.34
N GLY A 52 6.21 3.42 16.25
CA GLY A 52 6.00 4.18 15.01
C GLY A 52 4.99 3.61 14.03
N VAL A 53 4.87 4.30 12.91
CA VAL A 53 4.00 3.96 11.78
C VAL A 53 4.67 2.93 10.86
N LEU A 54 3.93 1.88 10.50
CA LEU A 54 4.34 0.97 9.43
C LEU A 54 3.73 1.42 8.11
N ILE A 55 4.57 1.65 7.11
CA ILE A 55 4.16 1.99 5.75
C ILE A 55 4.48 0.79 4.87
N GLY A 56 3.52 0.32 4.09
CA GLY A 56 3.79 -0.81 3.21
C GLY A 56 2.94 -0.86 1.97
N ALA A 57 3.41 -1.69 1.05
CA ALA A 57 2.89 -1.94 -0.29
C ALA A 57 3.21 -3.39 -0.66
N HIS A 58 2.39 -4.04 -1.48
CA HIS A 58 2.72 -5.40 -1.91
C HIS A 58 3.57 -5.38 -3.18
N TYR A 59 4.51 -6.31 -3.28
CA TYR A 59 5.41 -6.37 -4.43
C TYR A 59 5.11 -7.50 -5.40
N ASP A 60 4.24 -8.44 -5.02
CA ASP A 60 3.71 -9.42 -5.96
C ASP A 60 2.73 -8.77 -6.94
N SER A 61 2.30 -9.54 -7.93
CA SER A 61 1.29 -9.09 -8.91
C SER A 61 0.31 -10.22 -9.20
N ALA A 62 -0.89 -9.85 -9.63
CA ALA A 62 -1.88 -10.81 -10.10
C ALA A 62 -1.32 -11.73 -11.21
N PRO A 63 -1.78 -12.99 -11.27
CA PRO A 63 -1.43 -13.90 -12.35
C PRO A 63 -1.71 -13.31 -13.74
N GLY A 64 -0.72 -13.30 -14.62
CA GLY A 64 -0.83 -12.74 -15.97
C GLY A 64 -0.70 -11.21 -16.06
N SER A 65 -0.60 -10.49 -14.94
CA SER A 65 -0.35 -9.05 -14.91
C SER A 65 1.12 -8.73 -14.63
N PRO A 66 1.75 -7.76 -15.32
CA PRO A 66 3.02 -7.19 -14.92
C PRO A 66 2.98 -6.41 -13.60
N GLY A 67 1.79 -5.98 -13.15
CA GLY A 67 1.59 -5.26 -11.89
C GLY A 67 2.26 -3.90 -11.86
N GLY A 68 2.02 -3.07 -12.87
CA GLY A 68 2.64 -1.75 -13.00
C GLY A 68 2.06 -0.78 -11.99
N ASN A 69 0.76 -0.51 -12.11
CA ASN A 69 0.01 0.23 -11.12
C ASN A 69 -0.21 -0.62 -9.86
N ASP A 70 -0.56 -1.91 -10.03
CA ASP A 70 -0.94 -2.85 -8.95
C ASP A 70 0.14 -3.93 -8.72
N ASP A 71 1.13 -3.75 -7.86
CA ASP A 71 1.36 -2.56 -7.03
C ASP A 71 2.81 -2.05 -7.07
N ALA A 72 3.45 -2.09 -8.26
CA ALA A 72 4.77 -1.48 -8.40
C ALA A 72 4.74 0.05 -8.15
N SER A 73 3.58 0.70 -8.30
CA SER A 73 3.40 2.12 -7.98
C SER A 73 3.46 2.38 -6.47
N GLY A 74 2.76 1.59 -5.64
CA GLY A 74 2.84 1.67 -4.17
C GLY A 74 4.24 1.35 -3.67
N VAL A 75 4.88 0.31 -4.21
CA VAL A 75 6.29 -0.03 -3.91
C VAL A 75 7.23 1.13 -4.21
N ALA A 76 7.05 1.81 -5.34
CA ALA A 76 7.87 2.98 -5.71
C ALA A 76 7.70 4.13 -4.70
N VAL A 77 6.48 4.35 -4.20
CA VAL A 77 6.21 5.36 -3.17
C VAL A 77 6.86 4.97 -1.84
N VAL A 78 6.78 3.71 -1.41
CA VAL A 78 7.48 3.22 -0.20
C VAL A 78 8.97 3.49 -0.30
N LEU A 79 9.61 3.14 -1.42
CA LEU A 79 11.04 3.36 -1.62
C LEU A 79 11.40 4.86 -1.65
N ALA A 80 10.56 5.71 -2.23
CA ALA A 80 10.76 7.15 -2.25
C ALA A 80 10.66 7.77 -0.85
N LEU A 81 9.67 7.37 -0.04
CA LEU A 81 9.51 7.81 1.34
C LEU A 81 10.69 7.34 2.21
N ALA A 82 11.12 6.09 2.03
CA ALA A 82 12.29 5.51 2.69
C ALA A 82 13.60 6.25 2.34
N ALA A 83 13.74 6.71 1.09
CA ALA A 83 14.90 7.49 0.67
C ALA A 83 14.88 8.92 1.25
N ARG A 84 13.70 9.53 1.41
CA ARG A 84 13.53 10.89 1.96
C ARG A 84 13.66 10.94 3.47
N SER A 85 13.43 9.83 4.18
CA SER A 85 13.59 9.74 5.63
C SER A 85 15.03 9.49 6.09
N ARG A 86 16.00 9.42 5.16
CA ARG A 86 17.42 9.23 5.50
C ARG A 86 17.93 10.31 6.44
N GLY A 87 18.47 9.89 7.58
CA GLY A 87 19.08 10.79 8.57
C GLY A 87 18.06 11.58 9.42
N ALA A 88 16.77 11.45 9.15
CA ALA A 88 15.74 11.92 10.06
C ALA A 88 15.58 10.89 11.19
N SER A 89 15.57 11.34 12.44
CA SER A 89 15.10 10.53 13.56
C SER A 89 13.58 10.41 13.46
N GLY A 90 13.10 9.49 12.62
CA GLY A 90 11.68 9.18 12.47
C GLY A 90 11.44 7.68 12.63
N PRO A 91 10.40 7.25 13.39
CA PRO A 91 10.18 5.84 13.71
C PRO A 91 9.48 5.04 12.58
N ALA A 92 9.47 5.55 11.35
CA ALA A 92 8.75 4.91 10.25
C ALA A 92 9.38 3.57 9.88
N ARG A 93 8.57 2.50 9.96
CA ARG A 93 8.91 1.17 9.50
C ARG A 93 8.41 1.02 8.06
N TYR A 94 9.16 0.28 7.25
CA TYR A 94 8.77 -0.01 5.87
C TYR A 94 8.60 -1.51 5.68
N ALA A 95 7.53 -1.92 5.00
CA ALA A 95 7.28 -3.31 4.61
C ALA A 95 6.87 -3.39 3.14
N LEU A 96 7.51 -4.31 2.42
CA LEU A 96 7.11 -4.71 1.08
C LEU A 96 6.56 -6.13 1.20
N PHE A 97 5.25 -6.26 1.03
CA PHE A 97 4.52 -7.50 1.30
C PHE A 97 4.52 -8.44 0.10
N VAL A 98 4.52 -9.74 0.38
CA VAL A 98 4.41 -10.80 -0.62
C VAL A 98 3.03 -11.44 -0.57
N ASN A 99 2.54 -11.95 -1.70
CA ASN A 99 1.32 -12.75 -1.79
C ASN A 99 0.06 -12.00 -1.33
N GLU A 100 -0.03 -10.70 -1.58
CA GLU A 100 -1.30 -9.97 -1.47
C GLU A 100 -2.29 -10.58 -2.46
N GLU A 101 -1.86 -10.87 -3.68
CA GLU A 101 -2.76 -11.10 -4.80
C GLU A 101 -3.44 -12.48 -4.78
N PRO A 102 -4.59 -12.66 -5.48
CA PRO A 102 -5.19 -13.97 -5.67
C PRO A 102 -4.21 -14.98 -6.29
N PRO A 103 -4.18 -16.23 -5.81
CA PRO A 103 -5.15 -16.88 -4.93
C PRO A 103 -4.82 -16.77 -3.42
N ARG A 104 -3.85 -15.94 -3.02
CA ARG A 104 -3.37 -15.85 -1.63
C ARG A 104 -4.04 -14.72 -0.85
N PHE A 105 -4.65 -13.75 -1.53
CA PHE A 105 -5.42 -12.68 -0.91
C PHE A 105 -6.34 -13.18 0.22
N ARG A 106 -6.24 -12.53 1.39
CA ARG A 106 -6.98 -12.85 2.62
C ARG A 106 -6.79 -14.25 3.20
N THR A 107 -5.89 -15.06 2.67
CA THR A 107 -5.53 -16.35 3.27
C THR A 107 -4.51 -16.15 4.40
N ALA A 108 -4.29 -17.18 5.21
CA ALA A 108 -3.21 -17.16 6.21
C ALA A 108 -1.79 -17.20 5.58
N GLY A 109 -1.69 -17.39 4.25
CA GLY A 109 -0.44 -17.31 3.50
C GLY A 109 -0.11 -15.93 2.90
N MET A 110 -0.98 -14.94 3.10
CA MET A 110 -0.75 -13.54 2.67
C MET A 110 0.33 -12.88 3.55
N GLY A 111 1.26 -12.15 2.94
CA GLY A 111 2.46 -11.64 3.62
C GLY A 111 2.15 -10.69 4.77
N SER A 112 1.24 -9.72 4.57
CA SER A 112 0.80 -8.82 5.64
C SER A 112 0.07 -9.54 6.76
N ARG A 113 -0.70 -10.58 6.44
CA ARG A 113 -1.42 -11.42 7.41
C ARG A 113 -0.44 -12.14 8.33
N VAL A 114 0.61 -12.72 7.77
CA VAL A 114 1.68 -13.40 8.50
C VAL A 114 2.46 -12.42 9.36
N LEU A 115 2.85 -11.27 8.79
CA LEU A 115 3.59 -10.25 9.53
C LEU A 115 2.78 -9.72 10.71
N ALA A 116 1.53 -9.30 10.49
CA ALA A 116 0.67 -8.71 11.51
C ALA A 116 0.43 -9.68 12.68
N ALA A 117 0.08 -10.94 12.39
CA ALA A 117 -0.13 -11.96 13.42
C ALA A 117 1.14 -12.23 14.25
N ARG A 118 2.30 -12.23 13.59
CA ARG A 118 3.58 -12.40 14.27
C ARG A 118 3.93 -11.21 15.16
N LEU A 119 3.77 -9.98 14.66
CA LEU A 119 4.02 -8.77 15.44
C LEU A 119 3.10 -8.69 16.66
N ALA A 120 1.85 -9.11 16.53
CA ALA A 120 0.91 -9.22 17.66
C ALA A 120 1.43 -10.22 18.72
N ARG A 121 1.82 -11.43 18.31
CA ARG A 121 2.37 -12.45 19.22
C ARG A 121 3.64 -11.99 19.94
N GLU A 122 4.44 -11.15 19.28
CA GLU A 122 5.69 -10.64 19.84
C GLU A 122 5.51 -9.36 20.67
N GLY A 123 4.31 -8.78 20.72
CA GLY A 123 4.07 -7.50 21.41
C GLY A 123 4.74 -6.32 20.70
N ARG A 124 4.88 -6.39 19.38
CA ARG A 124 5.68 -5.46 18.54
C ARG A 124 4.85 -4.80 17.42
N LEU A 125 3.53 -4.74 17.59
CA LEU A 125 2.64 -4.06 16.65
C LEU A 125 3.08 -2.59 16.46
N PRO A 126 2.88 -2.01 15.25
CA PRO A 126 3.09 -0.58 15.05
C PRO A 126 1.95 0.22 15.69
N ASP A 127 2.20 1.51 15.92
CA ASP A 127 1.20 2.44 16.47
C ASP A 127 0.08 2.71 15.45
N ALA A 128 0.43 2.65 14.17
CA ALA A 128 -0.47 2.79 13.03
C ALA A 128 0.09 2.07 11.80
N MET A 129 -0.77 1.77 10.83
CA MET A 129 -0.34 1.23 9.53
C MET A 129 -0.94 2.02 8.36
N ILE A 130 -0.13 2.23 7.32
CA ILE A 130 -0.54 2.84 6.05
C ILE A 130 -0.24 1.83 4.94
N ALA A 131 -1.28 1.27 4.32
CA ALA A 131 -1.20 0.50 3.08
C ALA A 131 -1.20 1.47 1.90
N LEU A 132 -0.23 1.32 1.01
CA LEU A 132 -0.15 2.00 -0.28
C LEU A 132 -0.44 0.95 -1.33
N ASP A 133 -1.43 1.19 -2.17
CA ASP A 133 -1.89 0.19 -3.15
C ASP A 133 -2.52 0.92 -4.33
N SER A 134 -1.93 0.73 -5.51
CA SER A 134 -2.35 1.33 -6.77
C SER A 134 -2.41 2.86 -6.68
N LEU A 135 -1.35 3.56 -7.09
CA LEU A 135 -1.20 5.02 -6.90
C LEU A 135 -0.85 5.76 -8.20
N GLY A 136 -1.08 5.13 -9.36
CA GLY A 136 -0.55 5.54 -10.65
C GLY A 136 -1.59 6.04 -11.65
N HIS A 137 -2.89 5.89 -11.42
CA HIS A 137 -3.91 6.22 -12.42
C HIS A 137 -4.86 7.36 -11.98
N TYR A 138 -4.81 8.48 -12.71
CA TYR A 138 -5.67 9.63 -12.47
C TYR A 138 -6.26 10.19 -13.77
N SER A 139 -7.54 10.56 -13.75
CA SER A 139 -8.21 11.24 -14.87
C SER A 139 -9.37 12.11 -14.41
N ALA A 140 -9.41 13.34 -14.93
CA ALA A 140 -10.48 14.30 -14.68
C ALA A 140 -11.70 14.10 -15.60
N GLU A 141 -11.68 13.09 -16.49
CA GLU A 141 -12.80 12.77 -17.37
C GLU A 141 -13.95 12.11 -16.58
N GLU A 142 -15.18 12.46 -16.91
CA GLU A 142 -16.37 11.86 -16.31
C GLU A 142 -16.48 10.37 -16.62
N GLY A 143 -16.93 9.58 -15.63
CA GLY A 143 -17.16 8.14 -15.78
C GLY A 143 -15.89 7.29 -15.71
N THR A 144 -14.76 7.89 -15.34
CA THR A 144 -13.49 7.21 -15.06
C THR A 144 -13.47 6.59 -13.67
N GLN A 145 -14.29 7.07 -12.74
CA GLN A 145 -14.50 6.46 -11.43
C GLN A 145 -15.85 5.73 -11.40
N ARG A 146 -15.83 4.43 -11.08
CA ARG A 146 -16.99 3.53 -11.12
C ARG A 146 -17.09 2.70 -9.84
N TYR A 147 -17.96 3.11 -8.93
CA TYR A 147 -18.25 2.34 -7.73
C TYR A 147 -19.32 1.28 -7.96
N ALA A 148 -19.37 0.31 -7.04
CA ALA A 148 -20.39 -0.73 -7.04
C ALA A 148 -21.80 -0.18 -6.75
N THR A 149 -21.92 0.96 -6.06
CA THR A 149 -23.21 1.54 -5.67
C THR A 149 -23.35 3.00 -6.10
N PHE A 150 -24.58 3.39 -6.43
CA PHE A 150 -24.91 4.78 -6.76
C PHE A 150 -24.64 5.74 -5.59
N ALA A 151 -24.85 5.29 -4.34
CA ALA A 151 -24.57 6.09 -3.15
C ALA A 151 -23.08 6.46 -3.04
N GLN A 152 -22.18 5.53 -3.37
CA GLN A 152 -20.74 5.82 -3.44
C GLN A 152 -20.42 6.81 -4.56
N SER A 153 -21.02 6.65 -5.75
CA SER A 153 -20.83 7.61 -6.84
C SER A 153 -21.35 9.01 -6.52
N LEU A 154 -22.42 9.14 -5.73
CA LEU A 154 -22.87 10.45 -5.23
C LEU A 154 -21.91 11.05 -4.20
N ALA A 155 -21.34 10.22 -3.32
CA ALA A 155 -20.45 10.70 -2.26
C ALA A 155 -19.06 11.10 -2.78
N PHE A 156 -18.52 10.34 -3.73
CA PHE A 156 -17.13 10.47 -4.18
C PHE A 156 -16.98 10.91 -5.64
N GLY A 157 -18.09 11.12 -6.35
CA GLY A 157 -18.11 11.54 -7.74
C GLY A 157 -17.78 10.45 -8.75
N THR A 158 -17.73 10.85 -10.02
CA THR A 158 -17.51 10.00 -11.20
C THR A 158 -16.18 10.24 -11.90
N ARG A 159 -15.36 11.16 -11.39
CA ARG A 159 -13.99 11.43 -11.86
C ARG A 159 -12.99 10.72 -10.96
N GLY A 160 -11.97 10.14 -11.58
CA GLY A 160 -10.88 9.46 -10.90
C GLY A 160 -9.64 10.34 -10.75
N ASP A 161 -9.77 11.62 -10.38
CA ASP A 161 -8.68 12.60 -10.36
C ASP A 161 -8.10 12.88 -8.96
N TYR A 162 -8.31 11.95 -8.02
CA TYR A 162 -7.92 12.12 -6.63
C TYR A 162 -7.30 10.87 -5.99
N VAL A 163 -6.57 11.08 -4.90
CA VAL A 163 -6.03 10.04 -4.02
C VAL A 163 -7.02 9.74 -2.90
N ALA A 164 -7.46 8.49 -2.77
CA ALA A 164 -8.37 8.07 -1.73
C ALA A 164 -7.61 7.62 -0.48
N PHE A 165 -8.11 8.02 0.69
CA PHE A 165 -7.71 7.54 2.01
C PHE A 165 -8.91 6.80 2.61
N VAL A 166 -8.75 5.52 2.92
CA VAL A 166 -9.84 4.67 3.44
C VAL A 166 -9.45 4.10 4.79
N GLY A 167 -10.30 4.29 5.79
CA GLY A 167 -10.12 3.79 7.16
C GLY A 167 -11.42 3.22 7.71
N ASP A 168 -11.35 2.48 8.80
CA ASP A 168 -12.54 2.10 9.59
C ASP A 168 -12.75 3.06 10.76
N ASP A 169 -13.81 2.84 11.54
CA ASP A 169 -14.16 3.71 12.67
C ASP A 169 -13.01 3.83 13.69
N ALA A 170 -12.28 2.73 13.94
CA ALA A 170 -11.12 2.73 14.83
C ALA A 170 -9.92 3.53 14.27
N SER A 171 -9.90 3.78 12.96
CA SER A 171 -8.85 4.48 12.24
C SER A 171 -9.22 5.93 11.91
N GLU A 172 -10.37 6.44 12.37
CA GLU A 172 -10.84 7.79 12.01
C GLU A 172 -9.85 8.90 12.38
N ALA A 173 -9.28 8.85 13.59
CA ALA A 173 -8.30 9.85 14.03
C ALA A 173 -7.03 9.83 13.15
N LEU A 174 -6.53 8.63 12.83
CA LEU A 174 -5.40 8.41 11.93
C LEU A 174 -5.71 8.95 10.53
N LEU A 175 -6.90 8.64 10.00
CA LEU A 175 -7.36 9.07 8.68
C LEU A 175 -7.46 10.60 8.59
N ARG A 176 -8.14 11.24 9.55
CA ARG A 176 -8.31 12.71 9.55
C ARG A 176 -6.97 13.42 9.65
N ARG A 177 -6.06 12.96 10.52
CA ARG A 177 -4.69 13.51 10.65
C ARG A 177 -3.92 13.36 9.33
N SER A 178 -3.97 12.17 8.72
CA SER A 178 -3.27 11.89 7.47
C SER A 178 -3.81 12.73 6.30
N VAL A 179 -5.13 12.79 6.11
CA VAL A 179 -5.74 13.60 5.04
C VAL A 179 -5.42 15.09 5.23
N GLY A 180 -5.48 15.59 6.47
CA GLY A 180 -5.12 16.97 6.79
C GLY A 180 -3.66 17.30 6.46
N ALA A 181 -2.72 16.46 6.91
CA ALA A 181 -1.30 16.63 6.63
C ALA A 181 -0.98 16.52 5.12
N PHE A 182 -1.62 15.57 4.43
CA PHE A 182 -1.47 15.40 2.98
C PHE A 182 -1.92 16.65 2.23
N ARG A 183 -3.14 17.15 2.51
CA ARG A 183 -3.72 18.32 1.83
C ARG A 183 -2.96 19.62 2.09
N ALA A 184 -2.21 19.71 3.18
CA ALA A 184 -1.40 20.88 3.48
C ALA A 184 -0.24 21.07 2.50
N VAL A 185 0.22 20.01 1.82
CA VAL A 185 1.42 20.04 0.96
C VAL A 185 1.14 19.53 -0.46
N ALA A 186 0.36 18.45 -0.58
CA ALA A 186 0.15 17.76 -1.84
C ALA A 186 -0.56 18.63 -2.87
N ARG A 187 -0.08 18.61 -4.11
CA ARG A 187 -0.69 19.31 -5.25
C ARG A 187 -1.54 18.37 -6.11
N ILE A 188 -2.34 17.55 -5.45
CA ILE A 188 -3.26 16.59 -6.07
C ILE A 188 -4.52 16.49 -5.18
N PRO A 189 -5.73 16.42 -5.75
CA PRO A 189 -6.94 16.19 -4.97
C PRO A 189 -6.85 14.91 -4.14
N SER A 190 -7.52 14.91 -2.99
CA SER A 190 -7.65 13.72 -2.17
C SER A 190 -9.02 13.63 -1.54
N GLU A 191 -9.48 12.41 -1.28
CA GLU A 191 -10.71 12.14 -0.54
C GLU A 191 -10.43 11.21 0.63
N GLY A 192 -11.13 11.44 1.74
CA GLY A 192 -11.02 10.63 2.95
C GLY A 192 -12.36 10.03 3.33
N ALA A 193 -12.39 8.71 3.54
CA ALA A 193 -13.60 7.99 3.88
C ALA A 193 -13.39 7.04 5.06
N VAL A 194 -14.17 7.24 6.12
CA VAL A 194 -14.37 6.23 7.16
C VAL A 194 -15.49 5.30 6.68
N LEU A 195 -15.16 4.04 6.43
CA LEU A 195 -16.07 3.04 5.90
C LEU A 195 -16.21 1.86 6.86
N SER A 196 -17.42 1.31 6.96
CA SER A 196 -17.60 0.03 7.61
C SER A 196 -16.73 -1.03 6.93
N ARG A 197 -16.08 -1.91 7.71
CA ARG A 197 -15.31 -3.05 7.20
C ARG A 197 -16.11 -3.98 6.27
N ARG A 198 -17.45 -3.91 6.29
CA ARG A 198 -18.34 -4.66 5.39
C ARG A 198 -18.56 -4.01 4.03
N THR A 199 -18.17 -2.75 3.86
CA THR A 199 -18.29 -2.03 2.60
C THR A 199 -17.36 -2.67 1.58
N GLN A 200 -17.87 -2.95 0.38
CA GLN A 200 -17.06 -3.49 -0.71
C GLN A 200 -15.88 -2.55 -1.01
N GLY A 201 -14.67 -3.10 -1.08
CA GLY A 201 -13.44 -2.33 -1.27
C GLY A 201 -12.79 -1.81 0.02
N ALA A 202 -13.52 -1.68 1.14
CA ALA A 202 -12.95 -1.03 2.33
C ALA A 202 -11.78 -1.79 2.95
N GLY A 203 -11.82 -3.12 2.94
CA GLY A 203 -10.75 -3.98 3.42
C GLY A 203 -9.99 -4.69 2.30
N TRP A 204 -9.96 -4.14 1.08
CA TRP A 204 -9.29 -4.75 -0.06
C TRP A 204 -7.84 -4.27 -0.20
N SER A 205 -7.00 -4.54 0.81
CA SER A 205 -5.53 -4.40 0.75
C SER A 205 -4.90 -4.90 2.06
N ASP A 206 -3.59 -4.72 2.22
CA ASP A 206 -2.78 -5.16 3.35
C ASP A 206 -3.19 -4.60 4.72
N HIS A 207 -3.83 -3.43 4.77
CA HIS A 207 -4.28 -2.78 6.02
C HIS A 207 -5.30 -3.62 6.79
N GLU A 208 -6.10 -4.43 6.10
CA GLU A 208 -7.07 -5.32 6.75
C GLU A 208 -6.39 -6.30 7.71
N SER A 209 -5.18 -6.76 7.38
CA SER A 209 -4.39 -7.65 8.26
C SER A 209 -4.10 -7.00 9.61
N PHE A 210 -3.92 -5.68 9.65
CA PHE A 210 -3.62 -4.89 10.84
C PHE A 210 -4.89 -4.51 11.62
N TRP A 211 -6.00 -4.22 10.91
CA TRP A 211 -7.33 -4.11 11.52
C TRP A 211 -7.73 -5.34 12.33
N LEU A 212 -7.33 -6.53 11.85
CA LEU A 212 -7.60 -7.81 12.51
C LEU A 212 -6.73 -8.05 13.76
N GLN A 213 -5.68 -7.26 13.94
CA GLN A 213 -4.86 -7.22 15.17
C GLN A 213 -5.17 -6.02 16.07
N GLY A 214 -6.19 -5.23 15.73
CA GLY A 214 -6.59 -4.04 16.51
C GLY A 214 -5.69 -2.81 16.30
N VAL A 215 -4.87 -2.79 15.24
CA VAL A 215 -4.04 -1.64 14.88
C VAL A 215 -4.85 -0.67 14.01
N PRO A 216 -4.88 0.64 14.34
CA PRO A 216 -5.42 1.67 13.44
C PRO A 216 -4.67 1.65 12.11
N ALA A 217 -5.38 1.46 11.01
CA ALA A 217 -4.76 1.33 9.70
C ALA A 217 -5.59 1.99 8.61
N ILE A 218 -4.92 2.58 7.63
CA ILE A 218 -5.56 3.21 6.47
C ILE A 218 -4.96 2.70 5.16
N LEU A 219 -5.79 2.66 4.14
CA LEU A 219 -5.41 2.43 2.75
C LEU A 219 -5.31 3.78 2.02
N VAL A 220 -4.24 3.98 1.27
CA VAL A 220 -4.05 5.09 0.34
C VAL A 220 -3.95 4.53 -1.07
N THR A 221 -4.89 4.94 -1.93
CA THR A 221 -5.09 4.29 -3.23
C THR A 221 -5.66 5.27 -4.27
N ASP A 222 -5.45 4.97 -5.54
CA ASP A 222 -6.16 5.51 -6.69
C ASP A 222 -7.48 4.76 -6.94
N THR A 223 -7.90 3.90 -6.02
CA THR A 223 -9.12 3.06 -6.05
C THR A 223 -9.10 1.91 -7.05
N ALA A 224 -7.94 1.62 -7.66
CA ALA A 224 -7.63 0.39 -8.36
C ALA A 224 -8.75 -0.05 -9.32
N ALA A 225 -9.37 -1.20 -9.08
CA ALA A 225 -10.44 -1.78 -9.91
C ALA A 225 -11.67 -0.87 -10.14
N PHE A 226 -11.91 0.13 -9.27
CA PHE A 226 -12.99 1.10 -9.48
C PHE A 226 -12.62 2.19 -10.49
N ARG A 227 -11.35 2.31 -10.88
CA ARG A 227 -10.86 3.36 -11.78
C ARG A 227 -10.11 2.82 -12.99
N ASP A 228 -9.23 1.84 -12.79
CA ASP A 228 -8.36 1.34 -13.85
C ASP A 228 -8.92 0.07 -14.51
N ALA A 229 -9.36 0.20 -15.75
CA ALA A 229 -9.83 -0.94 -16.56
C ALA A 229 -8.72 -1.96 -16.91
N ARG A 230 -7.45 -1.62 -16.65
CA ARG A 230 -6.29 -2.51 -16.85
C ARG A 230 -5.96 -3.32 -15.59
N TYR A 231 -6.59 -3.05 -14.45
CA TYR A 231 -6.41 -3.80 -13.21
C TYR A 231 -6.48 -5.31 -13.47
N HIS A 232 -5.47 -6.06 -13.00
CA HIS A 232 -5.30 -7.51 -13.21
C HIS A 232 -5.26 -7.96 -14.69
N THR A 233 -4.81 -7.10 -15.60
CA THR A 233 -4.63 -7.43 -17.02
C THR A 233 -3.16 -7.38 -17.45
N PRO A 234 -2.79 -8.00 -18.57
CA PRO A 234 -1.44 -7.86 -19.14
C PRO A 234 -1.03 -6.42 -19.51
N ARG A 235 -1.99 -5.48 -19.55
CA ARG A 235 -1.77 -4.06 -19.85
C ARG A 235 -1.54 -3.21 -18.62
N ASP A 236 -1.65 -3.79 -17.42
CA ASP A 236 -1.18 -3.15 -16.20
C ASP A 236 0.35 -3.22 -16.15
N ASP A 237 0.96 -2.38 -16.98
CA ASP A 237 2.39 -2.15 -17.05
C ASP A 237 2.74 -0.71 -16.63
N GLY A 238 4.02 -0.46 -16.41
CA GLY A 238 4.48 0.83 -15.91
C GLY A 238 4.31 2.00 -16.90
N SER A 239 4.00 1.75 -18.18
CA SER A 239 3.91 2.83 -19.18
C SER A 239 2.71 3.76 -18.96
N GLN A 240 1.73 3.32 -18.17
CA GLN A 240 0.47 4.00 -17.96
C GLN A 240 0.42 4.84 -16.68
N ILE A 241 1.48 4.77 -15.86
CA ILE A 241 1.57 5.49 -14.59
C ILE A 241 1.72 6.98 -14.86
N ASP A 242 0.88 7.79 -14.22
CA ASP A 242 1.10 9.22 -14.10
C ASP A 242 2.18 9.50 -13.05
N TYR A 243 3.44 9.47 -13.50
CA TYR A 243 4.59 9.71 -12.63
C TYR A 243 4.63 11.11 -12.01
N VAL A 244 3.97 12.10 -12.64
CA VAL A 244 3.89 13.46 -12.08
C VAL A 244 2.91 13.48 -10.91
N ALA A 245 1.76 12.84 -11.06
CA ALA A 245 0.82 12.63 -9.95
C ALA A 245 1.47 11.81 -8.83
N LEU A 246 2.13 10.69 -9.15
CA LEU A 246 2.80 9.84 -8.18
C LEU A 246 3.85 10.61 -7.36
N ALA A 247 4.63 11.50 -8.00
CA ALA A 247 5.58 12.35 -7.27
C ALA A 247 4.88 13.30 -6.27
N ARG A 248 3.73 13.86 -6.65
CA ARG A 248 2.91 14.71 -5.75
C ARG A 248 2.31 13.90 -4.60
N VAL A 249 1.98 12.64 -4.83
CA VAL A 249 1.56 11.70 -3.78
C VAL A 249 2.70 11.47 -2.79
N VAL A 250 3.93 11.26 -3.26
CA VAL A 250 5.10 11.13 -2.37
C VAL A 250 5.28 12.39 -1.51
N ASP A 251 5.19 13.58 -2.10
CA ASP A 251 5.32 14.84 -1.34
C ASP A 251 4.27 14.95 -0.22
N GLY A 252 3.02 14.60 -0.52
CA GLY A 252 1.94 14.59 0.47
C GLY A 252 2.14 13.53 1.56
N LEU A 253 2.52 12.30 1.18
CA LEU A 253 2.76 11.23 2.14
C LEU A 253 3.99 11.47 3.00
N GLU A 254 5.00 12.18 2.52
CA GLU A 254 6.12 12.62 3.36
C GLU A 254 5.63 13.50 4.52
N ALA A 255 4.72 14.44 4.22
CA ALA A 255 4.09 15.28 5.25
C ALA A 255 3.23 14.45 6.22
N VAL A 256 2.51 13.44 5.73
CA VAL A 256 1.77 12.48 6.58
C VAL A 256 2.70 11.79 7.55
N VAL A 257 3.77 11.16 7.06
CA VAL A 257 4.73 10.40 7.88
C VAL A 257 5.37 11.29 8.94
N ARG A 258 5.77 12.51 8.57
CA ARG A 258 6.29 13.49 9.52
C ARG A 258 5.26 13.83 10.58
N SER A 259 4.03 14.13 10.17
CA SER A 259 2.95 14.47 11.09
C SER A 259 2.71 13.35 12.09
N LEU A 260 2.81 12.07 11.72
CA LEU A 260 2.58 10.93 12.63
C LEU A 260 3.77 10.61 13.55
N SER A 261 4.92 11.22 13.29
CA SER A 261 6.14 11.04 14.10
C SER A 261 6.30 12.10 15.19
N GLU A 262 5.44 13.12 15.19
CA GLU A 262 5.30 14.18 16.19
C GLU A 262 4.24 13.83 17.24
#